data_AF-A0A350BTF7-F1
#
_entry.id   AF-A0A350BTF7-F1
#
_cell.length_a   1.000
_cell.length_b   1.000
_cell.length_c   1.000
_cell.angle_alpha   90.00
_cell.angle_beta   90.00
_cell.angle_gamma   90.00
#
_symmetry.space_group_name_H-M   'P 1'
#
loop_
_entity.id
_entity.type
_entity.pdbx_description
1 polymer ?
#
loop_
_entity_poly.entity_id
_entity_poly.type
_entity_poly.pdbx_seq_one_letter_code
_entity_poly.pdbx_strand_id
1 'polypeptide(L)'
;MLKQLKSYLEISNFERRGLFALLFVFILVASYYYFESNYGEAAPQVDHQKIANFQAQIDKSLSDSKSFDKVDNEGKYVRKQINPLPFNPNTDGFKELLKKGVPYDAVKNIVNYREKGGVYNKKDDLKKLYGIDEELYAKLAPYIQLPDSFVYEGKQKWKENNDY
;
A
#
# COMPACT_ATOMS: atom_id res chain seq x y z
N MET A 1 -3.51 33.28 65.06
CA MET A 1 -2.46 32.52 64.36
C MET A 1 -2.12 33.07 62.97
N LEU A 2 -3.08 33.30 62.06
CA LEU A 2 -2.81 33.87 60.72
C LEU A 2 -2.09 35.23 60.71
N LYS A 3 -2.32 36.10 61.70
CA LYS A 3 -1.62 37.40 61.81
C LYS A 3 -0.12 37.25 62.10
N GLN A 4 0.29 36.21 62.83
CA GLN A 4 1.70 35.98 63.15
C GLN A 4 2.46 35.44 61.93
N LEU A 5 1.85 34.54 61.15
CA LEU A 5 2.42 34.07 59.88
C LEU A 5 2.60 35.19 58.85
N LYS A 6 1.73 36.20 58.87
CA LYS A 6 1.82 37.34 57.95
C LYS A 6 3.08 38.18 58.20
N SER A 7 3.47 38.34 59.47
CA SER A 7 4.70 39.04 59.85
C SER A 7 5.96 38.29 59.43
N TYR A 8 5.96 36.95 59.48
CA TYR A 8 7.05 36.12 58.92
C TYR A 8 7.11 36.16 57.38
N LEU A 9 6.04 36.58 56.71
CA LEU A 9 5.95 36.72 55.25
C LEU A 9 6.08 38.18 54.77
N GLU A 10 6.19 39.16 55.67
CA GLU A 10 6.50 40.56 55.36
C GLU A 10 8.01 40.72 55.15
N ILE A 11 8.50 40.00 54.14
CA ILE A 11 9.89 40.06 53.67
C ILE A 11 10.20 41.47 53.17
N SER A 12 11.27 42.06 53.72
CA SER A 12 11.78 43.37 53.33
C SER A 12 12.12 43.39 51.85
N ASN A 13 11.99 44.56 51.20
CA ASN A 13 12.35 44.71 49.78
C ASN A 13 13.80 44.30 49.48
N PHE A 14 14.69 44.37 50.48
CA PHE A 14 16.07 43.93 50.37
C PHE A 14 16.22 42.40 50.43
N GLU A 15 15.53 41.73 51.36
CA GLU A 15 15.50 40.26 51.49
C GLU A 15 14.83 39.60 50.28
N ARG A 16 13.82 40.27 49.69
CA ARG A 16 13.13 39.80 48.49
C ARG A 16 14.07 39.68 47.29
N ARG A 17 14.99 40.64 47.14
CA ARG A 17 16.00 40.62 46.07
C ARG A 17 16.97 39.46 46.26
N GLY A 18 17.36 39.18 47.51
CA GLY A 18 18.17 38.02 47.85
C GLY A 18 17.47 36.69 47.56
N LEU A 19 16.18 36.58 47.91
CA LEU A 19 15.36 35.41 47.60
C LEU A 19 15.25 35.19 46.09
N PHE A 20 15.00 36.24 45.31
CA PHE A 20 14.94 36.13 43.85
C PHE A 20 16.29 35.78 43.23
N ALA A 21 17.39 36.34 43.75
CA ALA A 21 18.74 35.97 43.33
C ALA A 21 19.02 34.48 43.60
N LEU A 22 18.62 33.97 44.77
CA LEU A 22 18.76 32.57 45.14
C LEU A 22 17.92 31.65 44.23
N LEU A 23 16.65 32.00 43.99
CA LEU A 23 15.78 31.24 43.07
C LEU A 23 16.33 31.23 41.65
N PHE A 24 16.91 32.34 41.19
CA PHE A 24 17.54 32.42 39.89
C PHE A 24 18.72 31.44 39.76
N VAL A 25 19.56 31.33 40.80
CA VAL A 25 20.65 30.34 40.84
C VAL A 25 20.11 28.92 40.79
N PHE A 26 19.04 28.60 41.54
CA PHE A 26 18.41 27.28 41.48
C PHE A 26 17.86 26.97 40.08
N ILE A 27 17.26 27.94 39.40
CA ILE A 27 16.78 27.78 38.02
C ILE A 27 17.95 27.54 37.07
N LEU A 28 19.08 28.24 37.21
CA LEU A 28 20.26 28.01 36.38
C LEU A 28 20.83 26.60 36.58
N VAL A 29 20.92 26.14 37.83
CA VAL A 29 21.40 24.79 38.16
C VAL A 29 20.43 23.73 37.62
N ALA A 30 19.13 23.89 37.84
CA ALA A 30 18.11 22.99 37.30
C ALA A 30 18.12 22.98 35.78
N SER A 31 18.30 24.14 35.14
CA SER A 31 18.42 24.26 33.69
C SER A 31 19.68 23.57 33.17
N TYR A 32 20.81 23.67 33.89
CA TYR A 32 22.04 22.96 33.55
C TYR A 32 21.83 21.44 33.58
N TYR A 33 21.28 20.90 34.66
CA TYR A 33 20.97 19.47 34.77
C TYR A 33 19.91 19.00 33.77
N TYR A 34 18.90 19.83 33.50
CA TYR A 34 17.88 19.54 32.49
C TYR A 34 18.51 19.51 31.09
N PHE A 35 19.40 20.47 30.78
CA PHE A 35 20.14 20.47 29.53
C PHE A 35 20.95 19.17 29.44
N GLU A 36 21.86 18.89 30.36
CA GLU A 36 22.71 17.69 30.33
C GLU A 36 21.93 16.37 30.16
N SER A 37 20.75 16.23 30.79
CA SER A 37 19.87 15.07 30.63
C SER A 37 19.24 14.96 29.23
N ASN A 38 18.88 16.08 28.60
CA ASN A 38 18.13 16.08 27.33
C ASN A 38 19.01 16.15 26.07
N TYR A 39 20.34 16.34 26.17
CA TYR A 39 21.26 16.29 25.00
C TYR A 39 21.91 14.90 24.78
N GLY A 40 21.38 13.85 25.42
CA GLY A 40 21.96 12.50 25.40
C GLY A 40 21.58 11.59 24.23
N GLU A 41 20.55 11.91 23.43
CA GLU A 41 20.30 11.15 22.21
C GLU A 41 21.18 11.67 21.09
N ALA A 42 22.35 11.05 20.95
CA ALA A 42 23.14 11.17 19.72
C ALA A 42 22.19 10.90 18.54
N ALA A 43 22.08 11.87 17.63
CA ALA A 43 21.27 11.72 16.43
C ALA A 43 21.57 10.35 15.80
N PRO A 44 20.54 9.55 15.45
CA PRO A 44 20.76 8.20 14.94
C PRO A 44 21.76 8.28 13.79
N GLN A 45 22.86 7.55 13.93
CA GLN A 45 23.94 7.61 12.95
C GLN A 45 23.36 7.19 11.60
N VAL A 46 23.28 8.16 10.69
CA VAL A 46 22.72 7.95 9.36
C VAL A 46 23.73 7.09 8.60
N ASP A 47 23.50 5.78 8.61
CA ASP A 47 24.32 4.80 7.94
C ASP A 47 24.20 5.00 6.41
N HIS A 48 25.09 5.83 5.88
CA HIS A 48 25.16 6.14 4.45
C HIS A 48 25.38 4.90 3.59
N GLN A 49 25.99 3.83 4.12
CA GLN A 49 26.16 2.58 3.39
C GLN A 49 24.83 1.84 3.24
N LYS A 50 24.00 1.78 4.29
CA LYS A 50 22.64 1.23 4.17
C LYS A 50 21.80 1.99 3.16
N ILE A 51 21.89 3.32 3.15
CA ILE A 51 21.15 4.15 2.19
C ILE A 51 21.64 3.89 0.75
N ALA A 52 22.96 3.84 0.52
CA ALA A 52 23.52 3.56 -0.79
C ALA A 52 23.16 2.15 -1.29
N ASN A 53 23.22 1.15 -0.40
CA ASN A 53 22.84 -0.23 -0.72
C ASN A 53 21.34 -0.36 -1.01
N PHE A 54 20.49 0.39 -0.30
CA PHE A 54 19.06 0.43 -0.56
C PHE A 54 18.76 1.10 -1.91
N GLN A 55 19.43 2.21 -2.20
CA GLN A 55 19.31 2.90 -3.49
C GLN A 55 19.73 1.99 -4.65
N ALA A 56 20.87 1.30 -4.52
CA ALA A 56 21.33 0.35 -5.53
C ALA A 56 20.37 -0.85 -5.73
N GLN A 57 19.72 -1.32 -4.67
CA GLN A 57 18.70 -2.38 -4.76
C GLN A 57 17.42 -1.88 -5.46
N ILE A 58 16.99 -0.65 -5.19
CA ILE A 58 15.89 -0.02 -5.92
C ILE A 58 16.24 0.11 -7.40
N ASP A 59 17.40 0.67 -7.73
CA ASP A 59 17.81 0.91 -9.11
C ASP A 59 17.92 -0.40 -9.90
N LYS A 60 18.44 -1.47 -9.29
CA LYS A 60 18.48 -2.81 -9.87
C LYS A 60 17.08 -3.38 -10.11
N SER A 61 16.20 -3.29 -9.11
CA SER A 61 14.81 -3.78 -9.21
C SER A 61 13.99 -2.98 -10.23
N LEU A 62 14.23 -1.67 -10.32
CA LEU A 62 13.65 -0.78 -11.32
C LEU A 62 14.21 -1.05 -12.71
N SER A 63 15.48 -1.39 -12.88
CA SER A 63 16.02 -1.80 -14.18
C SER A 63 15.44 -3.13 -14.67
N ASP A 64 15.20 -4.09 -13.77
CA ASP A 64 14.59 -5.38 -14.11
C ASP A 64 13.09 -5.23 -14.43
N SER A 65 12.39 -4.32 -13.73
CA SER A 65 10.97 -3.99 -13.94
C SER A 65 10.71 -2.95 -15.05
N LYS A 66 11.69 -2.14 -15.47
CA LYS A 66 11.64 -1.31 -16.69
C LYS A 66 11.42 -2.13 -17.97
N SER A 67 11.41 -3.45 -17.86
CA SER A 67 10.87 -4.30 -18.91
C SER A 67 9.37 -4.08 -19.19
N PHE A 68 8.59 -3.44 -18.32
CA PHE A 68 7.16 -3.19 -18.55
C PHE A 68 6.88 -1.98 -19.46
N ASP A 69 7.79 -1.01 -19.52
CA ASP A 69 7.59 0.26 -20.23
C ASP A 69 8.80 0.58 -21.14
N LYS A 70 9.10 -0.28 -22.12
CA LYS A 70 10.00 0.13 -23.19
C LYS A 70 9.23 1.08 -24.11
N VAL A 71 9.51 2.37 -24.00
CA VAL A 71 9.08 3.36 -24.99
C VAL A 71 9.96 3.16 -26.23
N ASP A 72 9.36 2.90 -27.39
CA ASP A 72 10.09 2.81 -28.65
C ASP A 72 10.66 4.17 -29.07
N ASN A 73 11.47 4.19 -30.12
CA ASN A 73 12.08 5.42 -30.65
C ASN A 73 11.04 6.44 -31.16
N GLU A 74 9.75 6.07 -31.22
CA GLU A 74 8.62 6.92 -31.63
C GLU A 74 7.78 7.40 -30.45
N GLY A 75 8.18 7.10 -29.20
CA GLY A 75 7.43 7.52 -28.02
C GLY A 75 6.23 6.63 -27.67
N LYS A 76 6.07 5.48 -28.32
CA LYS A 76 4.98 4.52 -28.03
C LYS A 76 5.44 3.46 -27.05
N TYR A 77 4.59 3.19 -26.07
CA TYR A 77 4.81 2.14 -25.08
C TYR A 77 4.73 0.75 -25.72
N VAL A 78 5.86 0.07 -25.83
CA VAL A 78 5.95 -1.34 -26.25
C VAL A 78 5.72 -2.21 -25.02
N ARG A 79 4.50 -2.76 -24.90
CA ARG A 79 4.20 -3.74 -23.87
C ARG A 79 5.12 -4.95 -24.05
N LYS A 80 5.82 -5.34 -22.98
CA LYS A 80 6.63 -6.57 -22.93
C LYS A 80 5.81 -7.72 -23.50
N GLN A 81 6.40 -8.53 -24.38
CA GLN A 81 5.76 -9.78 -24.81
C GLN A 81 5.48 -10.63 -23.57
N ILE A 82 4.20 -10.71 -23.21
CA ILE A 82 3.70 -11.55 -22.14
C ILE A 82 3.53 -12.92 -22.78
N ASN A 83 4.20 -13.95 -22.26
CA ASN A 83 3.88 -15.34 -22.58
C ASN A 83 2.75 -15.75 -21.63
N PRO A 84 1.48 -15.69 -22.03
CA PRO A 84 0.38 -15.91 -21.12
C PRO A 84 0.30 -17.40 -20.81
N LEU A 85 -0.04 -17.73 -19.57
CA LEU A 85 -0.31 -19.10 -19.16
C LEU A 85 -1.81 -19.31 -18.98
N PRO A 86 -2.34 -20.54 -19.15
CA PRO A 86 -3.74 -20.83 -18.95
C PRO A 86 -4.24 -20.40 -17.55
N PHE A 87 -5.30 -19.59 -17.53
CA PHE A 87 -5.86 -19.04 -16.30
C PHE A 87 -7.39 -19.10 -16.28
N ASN A 88 -7.94 -19.20 -15.08
CA ASN A 88 -9.38 -19.15 -14.85
C ASN A 88 -9.69 -17.95 -13.93
N PRO A 89 -10.42 -16.94 -14.44
CA PRO A 89 -10.68 -15.73 -13.68
C PRO A 89 -11.50 -15.99 -12.42
N ASN A 90 -12.38 -17.01 -12.41
CA ASN A 90 -13.25 -17.33 -11.26
C ASN A 90 -12.52 -18.06 -10.13
N THR A 91 -11.39 -18.71 -10.41
CA THR A 91 -10.69 -19.55 -9.41
C THR A 91 -9.31 -19.01 -9.05
N ASP A 92 -8.52 -18.54 -10.01
CA ASP A 92 -7.12 -18.14 -9.77
C ASP A 92 -7.01 -16.93 -8.84
N GLY A 93 -6.06 -16.95 -7.92
CA GLY A 93 -5.83 -15.83 -7.00
C GLY A 93 -5.11 -14.65 -7.65
N PHE A 94 -5.05 -13.51 -6.95
CA PHE A 94 -4.42 -12.27 -7.43
C PHE A 94 -2.97 -12.49 -7.93
N LYS A 95 -2.13 -13.13 -7.11
CA LYS A 95 -0.73 -13.41 -7.45
C LYS A 95 -0.59 -14.38 -8.63
N GLU A 96 -1.48 -15.36 -8.72
CA GLU A 96 -1.48 -16.35 -9.80
C GLU A 96 -1.83 -15.69 -11.13
N LEU A 97 -2.88 -14.87 -11.18
CA LEU A 97 -3.27 -14.15 -12.38
C LEU A 97 -2.15 -13.24 -12.90
N LEU A 98 -1.46 -12.52 -12.01
CA LEU A 98 -0.29 -11.71 -12.38
C LEU A 98 0.84 -12.58 -12.97
N LYS A 99 1.15 -13.71 -12.34
CA LYS A 99 2.19 -14.64 -12.80
C LYS A 99 1.84 -15.25 -14.16
N LYS A 100 0.56 -15.46 -14.43
CA LYS A 100 0.04 -15.99 -15.70
C LYS A 100 -0.07 -14.94 -16.81
N GLY A 101 0.33 -13.69 -16.54
CA GLY A 101 0.43 -12.64 -17.55
C GLY A 101 -0.79 -11.74 -17.68
N VAL A 102 -1.74 -11.82 -16.75
CA VAL A 102 -2.86 -10.86 -16.69
C VAL A 102 -2.33 -9.54 -16.10
N PRO A 103 -2.59 -8.38 -16.72
CA PRO A 103 -2.07 -7.11 -16.22
C PRO A 103 -2.72 -6.73 -14.89
N TYR A 104 -2.00 -5.96 -14.09
CA TYR A 104 -2.40 -5.60 -12.73
C TYR A 104 -3.82 -5.02 -12.63
N ASP A 105 -4.18 -4.08 -13.50
CA ASP A 105 -5.50 -3.45 -13.49
C ASP A 105 -6.62 -4.45 -13.76
N ALA A 106 -6.40 -5.37 -14.72
CA ALA A 106 -7.36 -6.43 -15.00
C ALA A 106 -7.46 -7.41 -13.82
N VAL A 107 -6.34 -7.82 -13.21
CA VAL A 107 -6.34 -8.70 -12.03
C VAL A 107 -7.14 -8.08 -10.88
N LYS A 108 -6.90 -6.80 -10.60
CA LYS A 108 -7.62 -6.06 -9.57
C LYS A 108 -9.13 -6.08 -9.83
N ASN A 109 -9.55 -5.83 -11.07
CA ASN A 109 -10.96 -5.85 -11.43
C ASN A 109 -11.58 -7.26 -11.37
N ILE A 110 -10.84 -8.29 -11.79
CA ILE A 110 -11.27 -9.69 -11.70
C ILE A 110 -11.55 -10.09 -10.26
N VAL A 111 -10.62 -9.80 -9.35
CA VAL A 111 -10.74 -10.15 -7.93
C VAL A 111 -11.88 -9.35 -7.28
N ASN A 112 -11.92 -8.04 -7.49
CA ASN A 112 -12.99 -7.19 -6.94
C ASN A 112 -14.39 -7.61 -7.41
N TYR A 113 -14.53 -8.04 -8.65
CA TYR A 113 -15.82 -8.52 -9.17
C TYR A 113 -16.26 -9.81 -8.47
N ARG A 114 -15.34 -10.74 -8.21
CA ARG A 114 -15.61 -11.99 -7.49
C ARG A 114 -15.94 -11.76 -6.03
N GLU A 115 -15.25 -10.84 -5.37
CA GLU A 115 -15.52 -10.47 -3.98
C GLU A 115 -16.94 -9.92 -3.81
N LYS A 116 -17.49 -9.29 -4.87
CA LYS A 116 -18.88 -8.82 -4.92
C LYS A 116 -19.88 -9.92 -5.29
N GLY A 117 -19.44 -11.18 -5.44
CA GLY A 117 -20.27 -12.31 -5.85
C GLY A 117 -20.46 -12.45 -7.37
N GLY A 118 -19.73 -11.69 -8.17
CA GLY A 118 -19.77 -11.80 -9.63
C GLY A 118 -19.06 -13.05 -10.14
N VAL A 119 -19.62 -13.66 -11.20
CA VAL A 119 -19.05 -14.83 -11.90
C VAL A 119 -18.90 -14.53 -13.38
N TYR A 120 -17.74 -14.89 -13.96
CA TYR A 120 -17.49 -14.82 -15.40
C TYR A 120 -17.97 -16.10 -16.06
N ASN A 121 -18.87 -16.01 -17.04
CA ASN A 121 -19.47 -17.20 -17.66
C ASN A 121 -18.83 -17.56 -18.99
N LYS A 122 -18.32 -16.55 -19.71
CA LYS A 122 -17.70 -16.73 -21.03
C LYS A 122 -16.46 -15.87 -21.18
N LYS A 123 -15.57 -16.24 -22.12
CA LYS A 123 -14.34 -15.47 -22.40
C LYS A 123 -14.62 -14.00 -22.70
N ASP A 124 -15.68 -13.73 -23.46
CA ASP A 124 -16.11 -12.39 -23.84
C ASP A 124 -16.47 -11.48 -22.65
N ASP A 125 -16.75 -12.03 -21.47
CA ASP A 125 -17.02 -11.22 -20.29
C ASP A 125 -15.75 -10.44 -19.85
N LEU A 126 -14.56 -10.97 -20.15
CA LEU A 126 -13.29 -10.33 -19.83
C LEU A 126 -12.95 -9.19 -20.79
N LYS A 127 -13.52 -9.20 -22.01
CA LYS A 127 -13.33 -8.12 -22.99
C LYS A 127 -13.86 -6.77 -22.48
N LYS A 128 -14.81 -6.79 -21.53
CA LYS A 128 -15.41 -5.60 -20.94
C LYS A 128 -14.63 -5.05 -19.74
N LEU A 129 -13.54 -5.70 -19.33
CA LEU A 129 -12.77 -5.29 -18.16
C LEU A 129 -11.89 -4.08 -18.45
N TYR A 130 -11.93 -3.10 -17.56
CA TYR A 130 -10.95 -2.01 -17.56
C TYR A 130 -9.53 -2.58 -17.39
N GLY A 131 -8.59 -2.12 -18.23
CA GLY A 131 -7.22 -2.64 -18.30
C GLY A 131 -7.01 -3.76 -19.32
N ILE A 132 -8.04 -4.17 -20.07
CA ILE A 132 -7.92 -5.07 -21.21
C ILE A 132 -8.37 -4.32 -22.48
N ASP A 133 -7.44 -4.06 -23.40
CA ASP A 133 -7.77 -3.59 -24.75
C ASP A 133 -7.90 -4.75 -25.73
N GLU A 134 -8.36 -4.45 -26.95
CA GLU A 134 -8.62 -5.48 -27.97
C GLU A 134 -7.37 -6.30 -28.31
N GLU A 135 -6.21 -5.65 -28.39
CA GLU A 135 -4.95 -6.33 -28.71
C GLU A 135 -4.51 -7.26 -27.59
N LEU A 136 -4.61 -6.81 -26.34
CA LEU A 136 -4.31 -7.63 -25.18
C LEU A 136 -5.31 -8.78 -25.01
N TYR A 137 -6.60 -8.52 -25.24
CA TYR A 137 -7.63 -9.56 -25.22
C TYR A 137 -7.31 -10.64 -26.25
N ALA A 138 -6.95 -10.28 -27.48
CA ALA A 138 -6.57 -11.24 -28.51
C ALA A 138 -5.39 -12.13 -28.08
N LYS A 139 -4.43 -11.59 -27.30
CA LYS A 139 -3.30 -12.35 -26.76
C LYS A 139 -3.71 -13.26 -25.59
N LEU A 140 -4.64 -12.83 -24.74
CA LEU A 140 -5.08 -13.58 -23.55
C LEU A 140 -6.15 -14.62 -23.85
N ALA A 141 -7.04 -14.36 -24.82
CA ALA A 141 -8.21 -15.19 -25.14
C ALA A 141 -7.92 -16.69 -25.31
N PRO A 142 -6.82 -17.12 -25.95
CA PRO A 142 -6.48 -18.54 -26.07
C PRO A 142 -6.19 -19.23 -24.73
N TYR A 143 -5.86 -18.45 -23.69
CA TYR A 143 -5.43 -18.94 -22.38
C TYR A 143 -6.54 -18.81 -21.32
N ILE A 144 -7.67 -18.19 -21.64
CA ILE A 144 -8.82 -18.08 -20.72
C ILE A 144 -9.55 -19.41 -20.67
N GLN A 145 -9.61 -20.02 -19.49
CA GLN A 145 -10.33 -21.28 -19.23
C GLN A 145 -11.82 -21.02 -18.95
N LEU A 146 -12.52 -20.46 -19.93
CA LEU A 146 -13.97 -20.27 -19.95
C LEU A 146 -14.52 -20.69 -21.32
N PRO A 147 -15.81 -21.03 -21.46
CA PRO A 147 -16.42 -21.28 -22.76
C PRO A 147 -16.52 -19.98 -23.59
N ASP A 148 -16.61 -20.12 -24.91
CA ASP A 148 -16.75 -18.97 -25.82
C ASP A 148 -18.17 -18.35 -25.76
N SER A 149 -19.18 -19.17 -25.50
CA SER A 149 -20.58 -18.76 -25.37
C SER A 149 -21.20 -19.26 -24.07
N PHE A 150 -22.28 -18.60 -23.65
CA PHE A 150 -23.08 -19.06 -22.52
C PHE A 150 -23.61 -20.47 -22.81
N VAL A 151 -23.29 -21.43 -21.95
CA VAL A 151 -23.81 -22.80 -22.08
C VAL A 151 -25.18 -22.82 -21.41
N TYR A 152 -26.25 -22.86 -22.21
CA TYR A 152 -27.58 -23.14 -21.68
C TYR A 152 -27.63 -24.61 -21.26
N GLU A 153 -27.50 -24.87 -19.96
CA GLU A 153 -27.99 -26.14 -19.41
C GLU A 153 -29.50 -26.15 -19.57
N GLY A 154 -29.97 -26.90 -20.57
CA GLY A 154 -31.38 -27.01 -20.88
C GLY A 154 -32.17 -27.37 -19.62
N LYS A 155 -33.22 -26.58 -19.34
CA LYS A 155 -34.18 -26.87 -18.25
C LYS A 155 -34.53 -28.36 -18.33
N GLN A 156 -34.24 -29.11 -17.27
CA GLN A 156 -34.72 -30.49 -17.10
C GLN A 156 -36.20 -30.49 -17.49
N LYS A 157 -36.56 -31.24 -18.54
CA LYS A 157 -37.96 -31.39 -18.92
C LYS A 157 -38.71 -31.87 -17.68
N TRP A 158 -39.65 -31.07 -17.20
CA TRP A 158 -40.58 -31.51 -16.17
C TRP A 158 -41.19 -32.83 -16.65
N LYS A 159 -41.08 -33.89 -15.84
CA LYS A 159 -41.77 -35.14 -16.14
C LYS A 159 -43.25 -34.83 -16.12
N GLU A 160 -43.85 -34.87 -17.30
CA GLU A 160 -45.28 -34.79 -17.50
C GLU A 160 -45.87 -36.10 -16.95
N ASN A 161 -46.15 -36.13 -15.64
CA ASN A 161 -46.86 -37.23 -15.00
C ASN A 161 -48.33 -37.13 -15.44
N ASN A 162 -48.64 -37.69 -16.62
CA ASN A 162 -50.01 -38.02 -17.01
C ASN A 162 -50.39 -39.37 -16.38
N ASP A 163 -50.75 -39.34 -15.09
CA ASP A 163 -51.55 -40.39 -14.48
C ASP A 163 -52.88 -39.75 -14.05
N TYR A 164 -53.89 -39.88 -14.92
CA TYR A 164 -55.31 -39.75 -14.59
C TYR A 164 -55.90 -41.13 -14.37
#